data_AF-A0A437A464-F1
#
_entry.id   AF-A0A437A464-F1
#
_cell.length_a   1.000
_cell.length_b   1.000
_cell.length_c   1.000
_cell.angle_alpha   90.00
_cell.angle_beta   90.00
_cell.angle_gamma   90.00
#
_symmetry.space_group_name_H-M   'P 1'
#
loop_
_entity.id
_entity.type
_entity.pdbx_description
1 polymer ?
#
loop_
_entity_poly.entity_id
_entity_poly.type
_entity_poly.pdbx_seq_one_letter_code
_entity_poly.pdbx_strand_id
1 'polypeptide(L)'
;MKTPNLQLPLPLLPPRPFLTHDYYHRCCRGYWKSTSPKGIQISLLPHKALHLQLSERHHYRKFTINMDTDLPRIFITADTNEFDPAELAQWKSEGYEVEYIAKADSHTFELLGDSLESSEKYCIIAYGAAATLALEYALYPVGNLAALICYYPTGLPSTFPSDDYPKRIRHIFIHVPDAQPFNFDITRKVPSLKYQLYQNAKPGFAEKMTINYNPIAQGLAHTRTLAVVREVLGPRVDLEEIWGEHLLASFVAKKANKTLDSMVKEPYVNHIPTLTGGNGYAELHRFYNEYFIPNNPPSLSLRQITRTVGVDRVVDEMICRFEHTTEVSWMLPGVKPTGRKVEIPIVIIACIKAGKVLTEHVYWDQASVLKQIGVVDFTGLPVAGPESAWKVEDRESVAGNSMLRGWDETLTNDGSATATEGVADAEGRSLQ
;
A
#
# COMPACT_ATOMS: atom_id res chain seq x y z
N MET A 1 51.64 -39.76 16.14
CA MET A 1 50.50 -40.71 16.00
C MET A 1 49.47 -40.06 15.07
N LYS A 2 48.99 -40.86 14.12
CA LYS A 2 48.27 -40.54 12.88
C LYS A 2 47.11 -39.52 12.99
N THR A 3 47.14 -38.53 12.11
CA THR A 3 45.95 -37.90 11.50
C THR A 3 45.18 -38.92 10.66
N PRO A 4 43.85 -38.78 10.54
CA PRO A 4 43.15 -39.20 9.34
C PRO A 4 42.51 -37.99 8.65
N ASN A 5 43.01 -37.72 7.44
CA ASN A 5 42.27 -37.06 6.38
C ASN A 5 41.04 -37.89 6.04
N LEU A 6 39.87 -37.27 5.97
CA LEU A 6 38.78 -37.76 5.12
C LEU A 6 38.21 -36.57 4.32
N GLN A 7 38.85 -36.32 3.18
CA GLN A 7 38.18 -35.70 2.03
C GLN A 7 37.32 -36.77 1.38
N LEU A 8 36.03 -36.50 1.23
CA LEU A 8 35.19 -37.13 0.22
C LEU A 8 34.70 -36.03 -0.72
N PRO A 9 34.84 -36.19 -2.05
CA PRO A 9 34.43 -35.18 -3.03
C PRO A 9 32.90 -35.21 -3.21
N LEU A 10 32.25 -34.06 -3.06
CA LEU A 10 30.89 -33.88 -3.57
C LEU A 10 30.93 -33.96 -5.10
N PRO A 11 30.05 -34.75 -5.75
CA PRO A 11 29.99 -34.77 -7.20
C PRO A 11 29.52 -33.40 -7.72
N LEU A 12 30.34 -32.78 -8.57
CA LEU A 12 29.93 -31.66 -9.42
C LEU A 12 28.81 -32.16 -10.33
N LEU A 13 27.56 -31.83 -10.00
CA LEU A 13 26.46 -31.98 -10.93
C LEU A 13 26.71 -31.02 -12.12
N PRO A 14 26.65 -31.50 -13.37
CA PRO A 14 26.77 -30.61 -14.52
C PRO A 14 25.62 -29.60 -14.51
N PRO A 15 25.82 -28.36 -14.98
CA PRO A 15 24.73 -27.40 -15.11
C PRO A 15 23.67 -28.00 -16.03
N ARG A 16 22.46 -28.24 -15.50
CA ARG A 16 21.36 -28.67 -16.35
C ARG A 16 20.99 -27.53 -17.29
N PRO A 17 20.78 -27.82 -18.58
CA PRO A 17 20.52 -26.80 -19.59
C PRO A 17 19.24 -26.04 -19.25
N PHE A 18 19.29 -24.72 -19.48
CA PHE A 18 18.14 -23.81 -19.45
C PHE A 18 16.93 -24.48 -20.11
N LEU A 19 15.85 -24.65 -19.34
CA LEU A 19 14.55 -25.00 -19.90
C LEU A 19 14.14 -23.86 -20.84
N THR A 20 14.20 -24.14 -22.14
CA THR A 20 13.84 -23.21 -23.20
C THR A 20 12.33 -22.96 -23.22
N HIS A 21 11.99 -21.81 -23.79
CA HIS A 21 10.73 -21.08 -23.89
C HIS A 21 9.44 -21.86 -24.28
N ASP A 22 9.48 -23.17 -24.50
CA ASP A 22 8.39 -23.94 -25.14
C ASP A 22 7.41 -24.65 -24.19
N TYR A 23 7.62 -24.61 -22.87
CA TYR A 23 6.64 -25.18 -21.92
C TYR A 23 5.51 -24.20 -21.55
N TYR A 24 5.72 -22.88 -21.71
CA TYR A 24 4.74 -21.85 -21.36
C TYR A 24 3.69 -21.58 -22.47
N HIS A 25 3.94 -22.03 -23.70
CA HIS A 25 3.09 -21.72 -24.87
C HIS A 25 1.89 -22.66 -25.09
N ARG A 26 1.66 -23.67 -24.24
CA ARG A 26 0.51 -24.61 -24.39
C ARG A 26 -0.75 -24.29 -23.59
N CYS A 27 -0.72 -23.35 -22.64
CA CYS A 27 -1.92 -23.02 -21.83
C CYS A 27 -2.70 -21.76 -22.25
N CYS A 28 -2.23 -20.97 -23.23
CA CYS A 28 -2.84 -19.67 -23.57
C CYS A 28 -3.28 -19.52 -25.04
N ARG A 29 -3.72 -20.60 -25.70
CA ARG A 29 -4.41 -20.48 -27.01
C ARG A 29 -5.92 -20.50 -26.83
N GLY A 30 -6.50 -19.32 -26.65
CA GLY A 30 -7.94 -19.11 -26.74
C GLY A 30 -8.25 -17.63 -26.60
N TYR A 31 -8.78 -17.04 -27.68
CA TYR A 31 -9.23 -15.65 -27.81
C TYR A 31 -8.11 -14.60 -28.02
N TRP A 32 -7.96 -14.17 -29.26
CA TRP A 32 -8.18 -12.80 -29.76
C TRP A 32 -7.73 -12.76 -31.23
N LYS A 33 -8.71 -12.83 -32.15
CA LYS A 33 -8.53 -12.41 -33.55
C LYS A 33 -8.99 -10.96 -33.63
N SER A 34 -8.09 -10.03 -33.95
CA SER A 34 -8.45 -8.81 -34.68
C SER A 34 -7.21 -8.18 -35.29
N THR A 35 -7.37 -7.80 -36.55
CA THR A 35 -6.39 -7.36 -37.53
C THR A 35 -6.06 -5.87 -37.41
N SER A 36 -4.79 -5.51 -37.56
CA SER A 36 -4.35 -4.34 -38.36
C SER A 36 -2.82 -4.31 -38.49
N PRO A 37 -2.26 -4.11 -39.70
CA PRO A 37 -0.82 -4.10 -39.95
C PRO A 37 -0.28 -2.68 -40.01
N LYS A 38 0.88 -2.42 -39.38
CA LYS A 38 1.89 -1.46 -39.83
C LYS A 38 3.16 -1.65 -39.02
N GLY A 39 4.22 -2.05 -39.72
CA GLY A 39 5.52 -2.33 -39.16
C GLY A 39 6.15 -1.08 -38.53
N ILE A 40 6.81 -1.30 -37.40
CA ILE A 40 7.81 -0.39 -36.86
C ILE A 40 9.07 -1.22 -36.64
N GLN A 41 10.13 -0.79 -37.33
CA GLN A 41 11.48 -1.33 -37.24
C GLN A 41 12.02 -1.02 -35.85
N ILE A 42 12.31 -2.04 -35.03
CA ILE A 42 12.96 -1.85 -33.73
C ILE A 42 14.47 -1.87 -33.97
N SER A 43 15.10 -0.70 -33.96
CA SER A 43 16.55 -0.57 -33.83
C SER A 43 16.94 -0.77 -32.35
N LEU A 44 17.78 -1.77 -32.11
CA LEU A 44 18.42 -2.02 -30.81
C LEU A 44 19.34 -0.84 -30.47
N LEU A 45 19.03 -0.10 -29.41
CA LEU A 45 19.97 0.79 -28.75
C LEU A 45 20.38 0.20 -27.38
N PRO A 46 21.68 0.14 -27.04
CA PRO A 46 22.15 -0.41 -25.79
C PRO A 46 22.22 0.69 -24.73
N HIS A 47 21.29 0.69 -23.77
CA HIS A 47 21.47 1.22 -22.41
C HIS A 47 20.31 0.70 -21.54
N LYS A 48 20.52 -0.44 -20.86
CA LYS A 48 19.57 -1.01 -19.90
C LYS A 48 19.95 -0.58 -18.48
N ALA A 49 19.17 0.34 -17.91
CA ALA A 49 19.04 0.55 -16.47
C ALA A 49 17.63 1.12 -16.21
N LEU A 50 16.94 0.55 -15.22
CA LEU A 50 15.51 0.73 -14.88
C LEU A 50 14.50 0.11 -15.89
N HIS A 51 14.10 -1.15 -15.65
CA HIS A 51 12.85 -1.70 -16.21
C HIS A 51 11.72 -1.47 -15.21
N LEU A 52 11.23 -0.23 -15.11
CA LEU A 52 9.85 -0.03 -14.68
C LEU A 52 8.97 -0.51 -15.83
N GLN A 53 8.33 -1.68 -15.69
CA GLN A 53 7.27 -2.10 -16.60
C GLN A 53 6.04 -1.20 -16.37
N LEU A 54 6.12 0.05 -16.80
CA LEU A 54 4.93 0.83 -17.09
C LEU A 54 4.40 0.27 -18.40
N SER A 55 3.29 -0.47 -18.34
CA SER A 55 2.66 -1.06 -19.52
C SER A 55 2.49 0.01 -20.60
N GLU A 56 2.95 -0.28 -21.82
CA GLU A 56 2.80 0.63 -22.95
C GLU A 56 1.33 0.98 -23.18
N ARG A 57 1.03 2.29 -23.18
CA ARG A 57 -0.19 2.93 -23.71
C ARG A 57 -1.51 2.33 -23.22
N HIS A 58 -1.88 2.72 -22.01
CA HIS A 58 -3.29 2.96 -21.72
C HIS A 58 -3.50 4.47 -21.69
N HIS A 59 -4.41 4.98 -22.53
CA HIS A 59 -4.91 6.34 -22.43
C HIS A 59 -5.73 6.47 -21.14
N TYR A 60 -5.07 6.66 -20.00
CA TYR A 60 -5.75 6.99 -18.76
C TYR A 60 -5.97 8.50 -18.68
N ARG A 61 -7.17 8.87 -18.24
CA ARG A 61 -7.59 10.26 -18.16
C ARG A 61 -6.82 10.90 -17.01
N LYS A 62 -5.85 11.75 -17.36
CA LYS A 62 -5.27 12.80 -16.53
C LYS A 62 -6.27 13.27 -15.48
N PHE A 63 -5.83 13.41 -14.22
CA PHE A 63 -6.60 14.06 -13.14
C PHE A 63 -7.17 15.39 -13.65
N THR A 64 -8.39 15.33 -14.16
CA THR A 64 -9.10 16.45 -14.76
C THR A 64 -10.35 16.56 -13.92
N ILE A 65 -10.26 17.37 -12.87
CA ILE A 65 -11.45 17.99 -12.30
C ILE A 65 -12.03 18.80 -13.46
N ASN A 66 -13.11 18.31 -14.05
CA ASN A 66 -13.81 19.05 -15.07
C ASN A 66 -14.49 20.21 -14.34
N MET A 67 -13.89 21.41 -14.39
CA MET A 67 -14.39 22.60 -13.71
C MET A 67 -15.74 23.09 -14.29
N ASP A 68 -16.23 22.46 -15.36
CA ASP A 68 -17.52 22.77 -16.03
C ASP A 68 -18.72 21.97 -15.48
N THR A 69 -18.55 21.18 -14.41
CA THR A 69 -19.63 20.49 -13.69
C THR A 69 -19.61 20.87 -12.22
N ASP A 70 -20.77 21.12 -11.61
CA ASP A 70 -20.88 21.40 -10.17
C ASP A 70 -20.18 20.29 -9.36
N LEU A 71 -19.28 20.70 -8.46
CA LEU A 71 -18.51 19.76 -7.64
C LEU A 71 -19.45 19.03 -6.67
N PRO A 72 -19.21 17.73 -6.37
CA PRO A 72 -20.02 17.04 -5.38
C PRO A 72 -19.93 17.72 -4.01
N ARG A 73 -21.07 17.89 -3.34
CA ARG A 73 -21.18 18.66 -2.10
C ARG A 73 -21.02 17.80 -0.85
N ILE A 74 -20.24 18.29 0.10
CA ILE A 74 -20.05 17.74 1.44
C ILE A 74 -20.43 18.80 2.46
N PHE A 75 -21.35 18.46 3.35
CA PHE A 75 -21.63 19.26 4.53
C PHE A 75 -20.88 18.69 5.72
N ILE A 76 -20.15 19.54 6.42
CA ILE A 76 -19.44 19.21 7.65
C ILE A 76 -20.17 19.90 8.81
N THR A 77 -20.44 19.18 9.88
CA THR A 77 -21.14 19.76 11.05
C THR A 77 -20.58 19.26 12.37
N ALA A 78 -20.51 20.16 13.35
CA ALA A 78 -20.08 19.89 14.71
C ALA A 78 -20.88 20.79 15.68
N ASP A 79 -20.74 20.53 16.98
CA ASP A 79 -21.33 21.31 18.07
C ASP A 79 -20.61 22.64 18.35
N THR A 80 -19.49 22.88 17.64
CA THR A 80 -18.67 24.08 17.75
C THR A 80 -19.12 25.19 16.78
N ASN A 81 -18.80 26.44 17.12
CA ASN A 81 -19.05 27.57 16.20
C ASN A 81 -18.07 27.60 15.02
N GLU A 82 -16.88 27.04 15.23
CA GLU A 82 -15.79 27.02 14.26
C GLU A 82 -15.28 25.59 14.11
N PHE A 83 -14.72 25.30 12.93
CA PHE A 83 -14.11 24.02 12.60
C PHE A 83 -12.72 24.25 12.01
N ASP A 84 -11.83 23.27 12.10
CA ASP A 84 -10.45 23.41 11.63
C ASP A 84 -10.42 23.80 10.13
N PRO A 85 -9.96 25.03 9.79
CA PRO A 85 -9.89 25.47 8.40
C PRO A 85 -8.99 24.58 7.53
N ALA A 86 -7.98 23.92 8.12
CA ALA A 86 -7.09 23.01 7.41
C ALA A 86 -7.81 21.71 7.00
N GLU A 87 -8.77 21.24 7.80
CA GLU A 87 -9.59 20.07 7.47
C GLU A 87 -10.61 20.40 6.38
N LEU A 88 -11.24 21.57 6.44
CA LEU A 88 -12.12 22.06 5.37
C LEU A 88 -11.36 22.22 4.05
N ALA A 89 -10.18 22.83 4.09
CA ALA A 89 -9.32 23.01 2.92
C ALA A 89 -8.85 21.68 2.34
N GLN A 90 -8.62 20.67 3.19
CA GLN A 90 -8.28 19.32 2.76
C GLN A 90 -9.40 18.70 1.93
N TRP A 91 -10.65 18.73 2.39
CA TRP A 91 -11.77 18.21 1.59
C TRP A 91 -11.95 19.00 0.29
N LYS A 92 -11.79 20.33 0.30
CA LYS A 92 -11.82 21.12 -0.94
C LYS A 92 -10.73 20.69 -1.93
N SER A 93 -9.52 20.41 -1.45
CA SER A 93 -8.40 19.95 -2.29
C SER A 93 -8.62 18.55 -2.88
N GLU A 94 -9.50 17.74 -2.30
CA GLU A 94 -9.91 16.44 -2.86
C GLU A 94 -10.96 16.57 -3.98
N GLY A 95 -11.39 17.79 -4.32
CA GLY A 95 -12.32 18.06 -5.42
C GLY A 95 -13.79 18.14 -5.00
N TYR A 96 -14.07 18.53 -3.76
CA TYR A 96 -15.43 18.69 -3.24
C TYR A 96 -15.79 20.15 -2.97
N GLU A 97 -17.06 20.49 -3.15
CA GLU A 97 -17.63 21.68 -2.54
C GLU A 97 -17.90 21.38 -1.07
N VAL A 98 -17.36 22.19 -0.15
CA VAL A 98 -17.42 21.94 1.29
C VAL A 98 -18.00 23.13 2.02
N GLU A 99 -19.10 22.89 2.73
CA GLU A 99 -19.75 23.85 3.59
C GLU A 99 -19.72 23.36 5.05
N TYR A 100 -19.32 24.25 5.96
CA TYR A 100 -19.36 23.98 7.39
C TYR A 100 -20.61 24.59 8.00
N ILE A 101 -21.34 23.77 8.76
CA ILE A 101 -22.58 24.14 9.41
C ILE A 101 -22.42 23.96 10.90
N ALA A 102 -22.23 25.08 11.59
CA ALA A 102 -22.10 25.12 13.04
C ALA A 102 -23.42 24.77 13.72
N LYS A 103 -23.37 23.91 14.74
CA LYS A 103 -24.49 23.62 15.65
C LYS A 103 -25.78 23.26 14.91
N ALA A 104 -25.68 22.39 13.91
CA ALA A 104 -26.84 21.94 13.15
C ALA A 104 -27.87 21.27 14.08
N ASP A 105 -29.13 21.65 13.90
CA ASP A 105 -30.28 21.01 14.52
C ASP A 105 -31.10 20.24 13.47
N SER A 106 -32.19 19.61 13.89
CA SER A 106 -33.06 18.84 12.98
C SER A 106 -33.59 19.69 11.83
N HIS A 107 -33.95 20.95 12.08
CA HIS A 107 -34.45 21.86 11.05
C HIS A 107 -33.37 22.22 10.03
N THR A 108 -32.13 22.41 10.50
CA THR A 108 -30.97 22.65 9.66
C THR A 108 -30.80 21.51 8.65
N PHE A 109 -30.90 20.26 9.08
CA PHE A 109 -30.78 19.11 8.18
C PHE A 109 -31.89 18.99 7.15
N GLU A 110 -33.12 19.37 7.50
CA GLU A 110 -34.25 19.45 6.56
C GLU A 110 -33.98 20.49 5.46
N LEU A 111 -33.56 21.70 5.85
CA LEU A 111 -33.23 22.78 4.91
C LEU A 111 -32.10 22.42 3.96
N LEU A 112 -31.10 21.63 4.43
CA LEU A 112 -30.01 21.16 3.56
C LEU A 112 -30.52 20.28 2.43
N GLY A 113 -31.44 19.37 2.74
CA GLY A 113 -32.08 18.53 1.73
C GLY A 113 -32.85 19.35 0.70
N ASP A 114 -33.56 20.38 1.15
CA ASP A 114 -34.41 21.23 0.29
C ASP A 114 -33.62 22.21 -0.59
N SER A 115 -32.40 22.57 -0.19
CA SER A 115 -31.52 23.51 -0.92
C SER A 115 -30.84 22.91 -2.16
N LEU A 116 -30.97 21.60 -2.37
CA LEU A 116 -30.30 20.86 -3.45
C LEU A 116 -31.26 20.51 -4.57
N GLU A 117 -30.76 20.43 -5.80
CA GLU A 117 -31.59 19.94 -6.91
C GLU A 117 -31.97 18.46 -6.70
N SER A 118 -33.13 18.05 -7.23
CA SER A 118 -33.66 16.70 -6.99
C SER A 118 -32.75 15.56 -7.48
N SER A 119 -31.72 15.82 -8.29
CA SER A 119 -30.73 14.83 -8.75
C SER A 119 -29.37 14.91 -8.04
N GLU A 120 -29.12 15.93 -7.24
CA GLU A 120 -27.80 16.18 -6.63
C GLU A 120 -27.59 15.35 -5.38
N LYS A 121 -26.58 14.48 -5.41
CA LYS A 121 -26.18 13.68 -4.25
C LYS A 121 -25.21 14.46 -3.37
N TYR A 122 -25.35 14.31 -2.06
CA TYR A 122 -24.48 14.94 -1.08
C TYR A 122 -24.09 13.99 0.05
N CYS A 123 -23.07 14.36 0.82
CA CYS A 123 -22.67 13.66 2.04
C CYS A 123 -22.74 14.60 3.24
N ILE A 124 -23.04 14.03 4.41
CA ILE A 124 -22.88 14.71 5.70
C ILE A 124 -21.75 14.03 6.47
N ILE A 125 -20.80 14.82 6.95
CA ILE A 125 -19.78 14.39 7.90
C ILE A 125 -20.03 15.15 9.21
N ALA A 126 -20.50 14.43 10.22
CA ALA A 126 -20.93 15.02 11.48
C ALA A 126 -20.05 14.55 12.65
N TYR A 127 -19.80 15.43 13.60
CA TYR A 127 -18.94 15.19 14.77
C TYR A 127 -19.71 15.40 16.07
N GLY A 128 -19.42 14.60 17.10
CA GLY A 128 -19.93 14.80 18.47
C GLY A 128 -21.46 14.79 18.59
N ALA A 129 -22.03 15.82 19.23
CA ALA A 129 -23.48 15.91 19.40
C ALA A 129 -24.22 16.07 18.07
N ALA A 130 -23.64 16.82 17.12
CA ALA A 130 -24.20 16.97 15.77
C ALA A 130 -24.26 15.63 15.03
N ALA A 131 -23.32 14.71 15.29
CA ALA A 131 -23.36 13.36 14.75
C ALA A 131 -24.55 12.53 15.28
N THR A 132 -24.96 12.75 16.53
CA THR A 132 -26.15 12.10 17.11
C THR A 132 -27.41 12.60 16.42
N LEU A 133 -27.55 13.93 16.28
CA LEU A 133 -28.69 14.54 15.61
C LEU A 133 -28.77 14.14 14.13
N ALA A 134 -27.63 14.04 13.44
CA ALA A 134 -27.60 13.57 12.06
C ALA A 134 -28.03 12.09 11.93
N LEU A 135 -27.67 11.24 12.90
CA LEU A 135 -28.14 9.85 12.95
C LEU A 135 -29.66 9.78 13.17
N GLU A 136 -30.21 10.61 14.04
CA GLU A 136 -31.66 10.71 14.28
C GLU A 136 -32.40 11.21 13.04
N TYR A 137 -31.86 12.23 12.37
CA TYR A 137 -32.39 12.73 11.10
C TYR A 137 -32.42 11.63 10.03
N ALA A 138 -31.37 10.83 9.94
CA ALA A 138 -31.28 9.71 8.99
C ALA A 138 -32.22 8.52 9.31
N LEU A 139 -32.95 8.56 10.43
CA LEU A 139 -34.07 7.64 10.70
C LEU A 139 -35.32 7.96 9.86
N TYR A 140 -35.36 9.13 9.24
CA TYR A 140 -36.43 9.59 8.35
C TYR A 140 -35.98 9.52 6.88
N PRO A 141 -36.88 9.50 5.87
CA PRO A 141 -36.47 9.25 4.50
C PRO A 141 -35.87 10.53 3.96
N VAL A 142 -34.54 10.59 3.87
CA VAL A 142 -33.83 11.77 3.39
C VAL A 142 -33.65 11.70 1.87
N GLY A 143 -34.09 12.74 1.17
CA GLY A 143 -33.83 12.91 -0.27
C GLY A 143 -32.34 13.12 -0.53
N ASN A 144 -31.79 12.39 -1.51
CA ASN A 144 -30.46 12.56 -2.09
C ASN A 144 -29.21 12.47 -1.19
N LEU A 145 -29.36 12.30 0.13
CA LEU A 145 -28.25 11.99 1.03
C LEU A 145 -27.63 10.65 0.64
N ALA A 146 -26.41 10.67 0.14
CA ALA A 146 -25.75 9.49 -0.41
C ALA A 146 -24.96 8.73 0.67
N ALA A 147 -24.33 9.46 1.59
CA ALA A 147 -23.68 8.89 2.76
C ALA A 147 -23.74 9.83 3.98
N LEU A 148 -23.85 9.22 5.16
CA LEU A 148 -23.74 9.88 6.45
C LEU A 148 -22.53 9.29 7.20
N ILE A 149 -21.58 10.13 7.58
CA ILE A 149 -20.41 9.74 8.36
C ILE A 149 -20.47 10.43 9.72
N CYS A 150 -20.36 9.65 10.79
CA CYS A 150 -20.54 10.11 12.16
C CYS A 150 -19.28 9.84 12.97
N TYR A 151 -18.62 10.89 13.45
CA TYR A 151 -17.47 10.82 14.34
C TYR A 151 -17.91 10.94 15.79
N TYR A 152 -17.65 9.89 16.59
CA TYR A 152 -17.91 9.82 18.04
C TYR A 152 -19.25 10.45 18.45
N PRO A 153 -20.39 9.96 17.91
CA PRO A 153 -21.68 10.47 18.31
C PRO A 153 -21.86 10.31 19.83
N THR A 154 -22.50 11.27 20.49
CA THR A 154 -22.77 11.22 21.95
C THR A 154 -23.86 10.22 22.32
N GLY A 155 -24.72 9.85 21.37
CA GLY A 155 -25.73 8.83 21.52
C GLY A 155 -25.94 8.04 20.22
N LEU A 156 -26.53 6.86 20.34
CA LEU A 156 -26.97 6.07 19.20
C LEU A 156 -28.49 5.97 19.23
N PRO A 157 -29.16 5.99 18.06
CA PRO A 157 -30.58 5.67 17.97
C PRO A 157 -30.89 4.30 18.62
N SER A 158 -32.00 4.23 19.37
CA SER A 158 -32.45 2.99 20.02
C SER A 158 -32.84 1.88 19.02
N THR A 159 -33.25 2.27 17.82
CA THR A 159 -33.52 1.36 16.71
C THR A 159 -33.02 1.96 15.42
N PHE A 160 -32.08 1.27 14.76
CA PHE A 160 -31.82 1.53 13.36
C PHE A 160 -32.98 0.98 12.51
N PRO A 161 -33.38 1.67 11.43
CA PRO A 161 -34.45 1.21 10.55
C PRO A 161 -34.13 -0.18 9.97
N SER A 162 -35.16 -0.99 9.73
CA SER A 162 -35.03 -2.35 9.17
C SER A 162 -34.42 -2.35 7.76
N ASP A 163 -34.09 -3.54 7.24
CA ASP A 163 -33.46 -3.79 5.92
C ASP A 163 -34.05 -3.01 4.71
N ASP A 164 -35.29 -2.53 4.83
CA ASP A 164 -36.00 -1.78 3.79
C ASP A 164 -35.80 -0.24 3.84
N TYR A 165 -34.93 0.28 4.72
CA TYR A 165 -34.89 1.72 4.97
C TYR A 165 -33.51 2.34 5.32
N PRO A 166 -33.19 3.52 4.75
CA PRO A 166 -33.74 4.09 3.52
C PRO A 166 -33.05 3.45 2.30
N LYS A 167 -33.82 3.03 1.28
CA LYS A 167 -33.28 2.51 0.00
C LYS A 167 -32.36 3.50 -0.77
N ARG A 168 -32.13 4.71 -0.23
CA ARG A 168 -31.42 5.82 -0.87
C ARG A 168 -30.09 6.20 -0.20
N ILE A 169 -29.99 6.14 1.14
CA ILE A 169 -28.69 6.33 1.82
C ILE A 169 -27.91 5.02 1.68
N ARG A 170 -26.81 5.06 0.92
CA ARG A 170 -26.04 3.84 0.64
C ARG A 170 -25.17 3.45 1.83
N HIS A 171 -24.66 4.43 2.59
CA HIS A 171 -23.73 4.20 3.68
C HIS A 171 -23.99 5.13 4.87
N ILE A 172 -24.19 4.54 6.03
CA ILE A 172 -24.06 5.19 7.34
C ILE A 172 -22.80 4.61 7.97
N PHE A 173 -21.79 5.44 8.22
CA PHE A 173 -20.52 5.00 8.81
C PHE A 173 -20.23 5.73 10.11
N ILE A 174 -20.19 4.98 11.22
CA ILE A 174 -19.90 5.51 12.55
C ILE A 174 -18.45 5.18 12.97
N HIS A 175 -17.67 6.22 13.28
CA HIS A 175 -16.34 6.08 13.88
C HIS A 175 -16.43 6.22 15.39
N VAL A 176 -16.11 5.15 16.12
CA VAL A 176 -16.30 5.08 17.56
C VAL A 176 -14.97 4.89 18.30
N PRO A 177 -14.55 5.82 19.17
CA PRO A 177 -13.48 5.58 20.13
C PRO A 177 -13.86 4.48 21.13
N ASP A 178 -12.91 3.62 21.48
CA ASP A 178 -13.11 2.53 22.45
C ASP A 178 -13.48 2.99 23.86
N ALA A 179 -13.23 4.26 24.20
CA ALA A 179 -13.67 4.87 25.45
C ALA A 179 -15.20 5.10 25.54
N GLN A 180 -15.97 4.99 24.45
CA GLN A 180 -17.42 5.19 24.49
C GLN A 180 -18.17 3.92 24.92
N PRO A 181 -19.15 4.03 25.84
CA PRO A 181 -19.85 2.88 26.43
C PRO A 181 -20.97 2.34 25.53
N PHE A 182 -20.76 2.30 24.21
CA PHE A 182 -21.77 1.78 23.30
C PHE A 182 -21.73 0.25 23.24
N ASN A 183 -22.88 -0.36 23.50
CA ASN A 183 -23.10 -1.75 23.18
C ASN A 183 -23.75 -1.83 21.79
N PHE A 184 -22.92 -1.98 20.76
CA PHE A 184 -23.44 -2.28 19.43
C PHE A 184 -23.99 -3.70 19.44
N ASP A 185 -25.30 -3.87 19.31
CA ASP A 185 -25.88 -5.20 19.13
C ASP A 185 -25.45 -5.76 17.77
N ILE A 186 -24.35 -6.52 17.78
CA ILE A 186 -23.71 -7.11 16.60
C ILE A 186 -24.64 -8.14 15.91
N THR A 187 -25.73 -8.55 16.57
CA THR A 187 -26.65 -9.55 16.04
C THR A 187 -27.56 -9.01 14.93
N ARG A 188 -27.78 -7.68 14.87
CA ARG A 188 -28.63 -7.05 13.86
C ARG A 188 -27.79 -6.46 12.72
N LYS A 189 -27.61 -7.24 11.65
CA LYS A 189 -26.93 -6.78 10.43
C LYS A 189 -27.82 -5.83 9.65
N VAL A 190 -27.60 -4.52 9.79
CA VAL A 190 -28.16 -3.51 8.87
C VAL A 190 -27.14 -3.30 7.75
N PRO A 191 -27.40 -3.68 6.49
CA PRO A 191 -26.38 -3.67 5.42
C PRO A 191 -25.75 -2.30 5.12
N SER A 192 -26.53 -1.22 5.29
CA SER A 192 -26.10 0.17 5.06
C SER A 192 -25.32 0.76 6.24
N LEU A 193 -25.37 0.14 7.43
CA LEU A 193 -24.70 0.62 8.64
C LEU A 193 -23.38 -0.10 8.85
N LYS A 194 -22.31 0.68 8.96
CA LYS A 194 -20.99 0.22 9.36
C LYS A 194 -20.52 1.03 10.55
N TYR A 195 -19.78 0.40 11.45
CA TYR A 195 -19.06 1.11 12.49
C TYR A 195 -17.64 0.59 12.60
N GLN A 196 -16.74 1.43 13.11
CA GLN A 196 -15.36 1.07 13.35
C GLN A 196 -14.92 1.55 14.73
N LEU A 197 -14.34 0.63 15.49
CA LEU A 197 -13.74 0.92 16.79
C LEU A 197 -12.28 1.38 16.62
N TYR A 198 -11.89 2.39 17.39
CA TYR A 198 -10.55 2.94 17.44
C TYR A 198 -9.97 2.75 18.84
N GLN A 199 -8.96 1.91 18.93
CA GLN A 199 -8.30 1.60 20.20
C GLN A 199 -7.51 2.79 20.74
N ASN A 200 -7.55 2.98 22.06
CA ASN A 200 -6.90 4.06 22.78
C ASN A 200 -7.31 5.47 22.28
N ALA A 201 -8.54 5.61 21.79
CA ALA A 201 -9.06 6.87 21.29
C ALA A 201 -10.13 7.41 22.25
N LYS A 202 -10.32 8.73 22.24
CA LYS A 202 -11.37 9.42 23.00
C LYS A 202 -12.21 10.29 22.05
N PRO A 203 -13.45 10.66 22.42
CA PRO A 203 -14.21 11.66 21.66
C PRO A 203 -13.37 12.91 21.39
N GLY A 204 -13.40 13.41 20.15
CA GLY A 204 -12.51 14.47 19.68
C GLY A 204 -11.24 13.98 18.97
N PHE A 205 -10.99 12.66 18.89
CA PHE A 205 -9.73 12.14 18.32
C PHE A 205 -9.44 12.58 16.89
N ALA A 206 -10.47 12.93 16.12
CA ALA A 206 -10.35 13.33 14.72
C ALA A 206 -10.08 14.84 14.54
N GLU A 207 -10.27 15.64 15.58
CA GLU A 207 -10.15 17.10 15.51
C GLU A 207 -8.80 17.55 16.08
N LYS A 208 -7.95 18.13 15.23
CA LYS A 208 -6.56 18.54 15.56
C LYS A 208 -6.46 19.54 16.72
N MET A 209 -7.50 20.34 16.91
CA MET A 209 -7.52 21.41 17.91
C MET A 209 -7.94 20.91 19.31
N THR A 210 -8.25 19.62 19.45
CA THR A 210 -8.67 19.05 20.74
C THR A 210 -7.52 18.36 21.46
N ILE A 211 -7.59 18.30 22.79
CA ILE A 211 -6.63 17.56 23.62
C ILE A 211 -6.65 16.04 23.36
N ASN A 212 -7.74 15.54 22.78
CA ASN A 212 -7.93 14.12 22.49
C ASN A 212 -7.44 13.74 21.09
N TYR A 213 -6.93 14.69 20.29
CA TYR A 213 -6.44 14.43 18.94
C TYR A 213 -5.46 13.25 18.93
N ASN A 214 -5.78 12.25 18.11
CA ASN A 214 -4.95 11.07 17.92
C ASN A 214 -4.68 10.93 16.41
N PRO A 215 -3.47 11.26 15.93
CA PRO A 215 -3.17 11.28 14.50
C PRO A 215 -3.29 9.90 13.84
N ILE A 216 -3.05 8.81 14.59
CA ILE A 216 -3.17 7.44 14.07
C ILE A 216 -4.64 7.08 13.87
N ALA A 217 -5.48 7.29 14.90
CA ALA A 217 -6.92 7.03 14.79
C ALA A 217 -7.57 7.95 13.75
N GLN A 218 -7.21 9.23 13.73
CA GLN A 218 -7.69 10.20 12.75
C GLN A 218 -7.31 9.79 11.32
N GLY A 219 -6.05 9.43 11.08
CA GLY A 219 -5.60 9.01 9.74
C GLY A 219 -6.36 7.78 9.23
N LEU A 220 -6.58 6.79 10.10
CA LEU A 220 -7.38 5.60 9.76
C LEU A 220 -8.86 5.93 9.49
N ALA A 221 -9.46 6.80 10.31
CA ALA A 221 -10.85 7.24 10.14
C ALA A 221 -11.04 8.09 8.87
N HIS A 222 -10.07 8.95 8.57
CA HIS A 222 -10.07 9.78 7.38
C HIS A 222 -10.02 8.91 6.11
N THR A 223 -9.08 7.95 6.01
CA THR A 223 -8.99 7.02 4.88
C THR A 223 -10.31 6.26 4.67
N ARG A 224 -10.93 5.77 5.75
CA ARG A 224 -12.23 5.08 5.69
C ARG A 224 -13.37 5.99 5.24
N THR A 225 -13.37 7.24 5.70
CA THR A 225 -14.35 8.26 5.29
C THR A 225 -14.19 8.61 3.82
N LEU A 226 -12.95 8.86 3.38
CA LEU A 226 -12.63 9.14 1.98
C LEU A 226 -13.06 8.00 1.06
N ALA A 227 -12.92 6.75 1.49
CA ALA A 227 -13.38 5.59 0.73
C ALA A 227 -14.90 5.63 0.48
N VAL A 228 -15.70 5.89 1.52
CA VAL A 228 -17.15 6.01 1.39
C VAL A 228 -17.51 7.20 0.49
N VAL A 229 -16.94 8.38 0.75
CA VAL A 229 -17.24 9.59 -0.02
C VAL A 229 -16.90 9.41 -1.50
N ARG A 230 -15.72 8.89 -1.84
CA ARG A 230 -15.35 8.64 -3.24
C ARG A 230 -16.21 7.57 -3.91
N GLU A 231 -16.67 6.57 -3.15
CA GLU A 231 -17.60 5.56 -3.68
C GLU A 231 -18.94 6.18 -4.08
N VAL A 232 -19.48 7.09 -3.26
CA VAL A 232 -20.82 7.64 -3.48
C VAL A 232 -20.87 8.92 -4.31
N LEU A 233 -19.84 9.77 -4.22
CA LEU A 233 -19.76 11.07 -4.89
C LEU A 233 -18.66 11.16 -5.96
N GLY A 234 -17.69 10.24 -5.98
CA GLY A 234 -16.44 10.44 -6.73
C GLY A 234 -15.54 11.49 -6.05
N PRO A 235 -14.52 12.04 -6.72
CA PRO A 235 -14.00 11.59 -8.01
C PRO A 235 -13.27 10.24 -7.86
N ARG A 236 -13.17 9.52 -8.97
CA ARG A 236 -12.25 8.36 -9.07
C ARG A 236 -10.87 8.89 -9.41
N VAL A 237 -9.90 8.60 -8.56
CA VAL A 237 -8.51 9.05 -8.70
C VAL A 237 -7.65 7.88 -9.12
N ASP A 238 -6.86 8.06 -10.18
CA ASP A 238 -5.85 7.08 -10.59
C ASP A 238 -4.57 7.29 -9.76
N LEU A 239 -4.47 6.56 -8.65
CA LEU A 239 -3.31 6.63 -7.77
C LEU A 239 -2.05 6.03 -8.41
N GLU A 240 -2.21 5.09 -9.33
CA GLU A 240 -1.08 4.44 -9.99
C GLU A 240 -0.39 5.38 -10.97
N GLU A 241 -1.17 6.19 -11.70
CA GLU A 241 -0.64 7.23 -12.58
C GLU A 241 0.17 8.25 -11.78
N ILE A 242 -0.41 8.80 -10.71
CA ILE A 242 0.25 9.79 -9.83
C ILE A 242 1.56 9.23 -9.26
N TRP A 243 1.53 8.00 -8.75
CA TRP A 243 2.71 7.37 -8.19
C TRP A 243 3.76 7.00 -9.26
N GLY A 244 3.32 6.55 -10.43
CA GLY A 244 4.21 6.27 -11.57
C GLY A 244 4.94 7.52 -12.05
N GLU A 245 4.25 8.65 -12.17
CA GLU A 245 4.85 9.94 -12.51
C GLU A 245 5.88 10.39 -11.48
N HIS A 246 5.58 10.22 -10.19
CA HIS A 246 6.49 10.49 -9.09
C HIS A 246 7.79 9.66 -9.22
N LEU A 247 7.68 8.35 -9.42
CA LEU A 247 8.83 7.46 -9.59
C LEU A 247 9.68 7.83 -10.82
N LEU A 248 9.04 8.20 -11.94
CA LEU A 248 9.75 8.67 -13.14
C LEU A 248 10.55 9.96 -12.86
N ALA A 249 10.00 10.89 -12.08
CA ALA A 249 10.70 12.13 -11.71
C ALA A 249 11.96 11.84 -10.88
N SER A 250 11.83 10.95 -9.90
CA SER A 250 12.91 10.59 -8.95
C SER A 250 14.02 9.76 -9.61
N PHE A 251 13.66 8.68 -10.31
CA PHE A 251 14.62 7.66 -10.74
C PHE A 251 15.04 7.76 -12.22
N VAL A 252 14.19 8.29 -13.09
CA VAL A 252 14.49 8.42 -14.53
C VAL A 252 14.96 9.83 -14.86
N ALA A 253 14.16 10.85 -14.52
CA ALA A 253 14.54 12.23 -14.78
C ALA A 253 15.69 12.69 -13.88
N LYS A 254 15.82 12.10 -12.68
CA LYS A 254 16.86 12.41 -11.68
C LYS A 254 16.92 13.91 -11.39
N LYS A 255 15.76 14.53 -11.16
CA LYS A 255 15.63 15.96 -10.84
C LYS A 255 14.85 16.15 -9.54
N ALA A 256 15.53 16.67 -8.52
CA ALA A 256 14.93 16.95 -7.21
C ALA A 256 13.70 17.85 -7.32
N ASN A 257 13.78 18.96 -8.08
CA ASN A 257 12.65 19.87 -8.26
C ASN A 257 11.42 19.19 -8.86
N LYS A 258 11.59 18.39 -9.92
CA LYS A 258 10.48 17.65 -10.53
C LYS A 258 9.85 16.64 -9.58
N THR A 259 10.67 16.04 -8.72
CA THR A 259 10.20 15.10 -7.69
C THR A 259 9.30 15.84 -6.71
N LEU A 260 9.75 16.98 -6.19
CA LEU A 260 8.98 17.79 -5.25
C LEU A 260 7.73 18.43 -5.88
N ASP A 261 7.74 18.76 -7.18
CA ASP A 261 6.57 19.30 -7.88
C ASP A 261 5.37 18.32 -7.83
N SER A 262 5.66 17.02 -7.82
CA SER A 262 4.67 15.94 -7.71
C SER A 262 4.20 15.67 -6.27
N MET A 263 4.81 16.33 -5.29
CA MET A 263 4.47 16.21 -3.87
C MET A 263 3.59 17.36 -3.38
N VAL A 264 2.90 17.13 -2.26
CA VAL A 264 2.19 18.19 -1.53
C VAL A 264 3.17 19.26 -1.01
N LYS A 265 2.65 20.37 -0.49
CA LYS A 265 3.47 21.47 0.05
C LYS A 265 4.33 21.06 1.25
N GLU A 266 3.78 20.27 2.15
CA GLU A 266 4.44 19.75 3.35
C GLU A 266 4.58 18.21 3.26
N PRO A 267 5.50 17.70 2.42
CA PRO A 267 5.69 16.27 2.22
C PRO A 267 6.57 15.62 3.29
N TYR A 268 6.51 14.30 3.42
CA TYR A 268 7.34 13.55 4.37
C TYR A 268 7.88 12.26 3.76
N VAL A 269 9.19 12.03 3.81
CA VAL A 269 9.81 10.78 3.37
C VAL A 269 10.61 10.19 4.52
N ASN A 270 10.44 8.89 4.74
CA ASN A 270 11.20 8.14 5.73
C ASN A 270 11.66 6.79 5.18
N HIS A 271 12.97 6.66 5.05
CA HIS A 271 13.66 5.40 4.87
C HIS A 271 13.84 4.74 6.24
N ILE A 272 12.91 3.86 6.58
CA ILE A 272 12.69 3.39 7.95
C ILE A 272 13.96 2.82 8.60
N PRO A 273 14.76 1.96 7.95
CA PRO A 273 15.89 1.33 8.62
C PRO A 273 17.08 2.26 8.91
N THR A 274 17.17 3.40 8.21
CA THR A 274 18.28 4.36 8.38
C THR A 274 17.83 5.72 8.90
N LEU A 275 16.51 5.93 9.06
CA LEU A 275 15.90 7.20 9.47
C LEU A 275 16.31 8.38 8.55
N THR A 276 16.59 8.10 7.28
CA THR A 276 16.92 9.13 6.28
C THR A 276 15.68 9.57 5.52
N GLY A 277 15.76 10.72 4.85
CA GLY A 277 14.62 11.36 4.18
C GLY A 277 14.51 12.81 4.63
N GLY A 278 13.29 13.27 4.91
CA GLY A 278 13.05 14.63 5.39
C GLY A 278 11.58 14.95 5.61
N ASN A 279 11.33 16.02 6.34
CA ASN A 279 10.01 16.55 6.65
C ASN A 279 9.85 17.98 6.12
N GLY A 280 8.86 18.20 5.26
CA GLY A 280 8.63 19.44 4.56
C GLY A 280 9.52 19.62 3.33
N TYR A 281 9.19 20.64 2.54
CA TYR A 281 9.83 20.89 1.24
C TYR A 281 11.34 21.13 1.35
N ALA A 282 11.78 21.94 2.32
CA ALA A 282 13.18 22.36 2.43
C ALA A 282 14.12 21.18 2.75
N GLU A 283 13.73 20.32 3.69
CA GLU A 283 14.51 19.14 4.05
C GLU A 283 14.55 18.14 2.90
N LEU A 284 13.41 17.85 2.26
CA LEU A 284 13.37 16.92 1.14
C LEU A 284 14.14 17.44 -0.07
N HIS A 285 14.06 18.73 -0.37
CA HIS A 285 14.86 19.32 -1.45
C HIS A 285 16.35 19.08 -1.23
N ARG A 286 16.84 19.37 -0.02
CA ARG A 286 18.23 19.10 0.34
C ARG A 286 18.54 17.60 0.23
N PHE A 287 17.71 16.74 0.81
CA PHE A 287 17.89 15.30 0.79
C PHE A 287 17.96 14.74 -0.65
N TYR A 288 16.99 15.07 -1.51
CA TYR A 288 16.97 14.60 -2.89
C TYR A 288 18.16 15.10 -3.70
N ASN A 289 18.55 16.36 -3.49
CA ASN A 289 19.61 17.00 -4.25
C ASN A 289 21.02 16.58 -3.81
N GLU A 290 21.24 16.32 -2.51
CA GLU A 290 22.57 16.10 -1.94
C GLU A 290 22.87 14.64 -1.55
N TYR A 291 21.85 13.87 -1.16
CA TYR A 291 22.05 12.56 -0.50
C TYR A 291 21.35 11.39 -1.19
N PHE A 292 20.38 11.65 -2.07
CA PHE A 292 19.62 10.60 -2.74
C PHE A 292 20.00 10.47 -4.22
N ILE A 293 19.65 11.46 -5.05
CA ILE A 293 19.74 11.33 -6.52
C ILE A 293 21.19 11.18 -6.99
N PRO A 294 22.18 11.98 -6.53
CA PRO A 294 23.57 11.83 -6.96
C PRO A 294 24.25 10.56 -6.43
N ASN A 295 23.77 10.03 -5.30
CA ASN A 295 24.37 8.91 -4.59
C ASN A 295 23.88 7.53 -5.08
N ASN A 296 22.96 7.50 -6.03
CA ASN A 296 22.47 6.26 -6.62
C ASN A 296 23.54 5.64 -7.54
N PRO A 297 23.99 4.40 -7.29
CA PRO A 297 24.96 3.73 -8.15
C PRO A 297 24.46 3.61 -9.59
N PRO A 298 25.33 3.65 -10.61
CA PRO A 298 24.92 3.47 -12.01
C PRO A 298 24.19 2.14 -12.28
N SER A 299 24.46 1.11 -11.47
CA SER A 299 23.84 -0.21 -11.53
C SER A 299 22.53 -0.32 -10.76
N LEU A 300 22.07 0.75 -10.09
CA LEU A 300 20.81 0.74 -9.35
C LEU A 300 19.65 0.36 -10.26
N SER A 301 18.92 -0.67 -9.86
CA SER A 301 17.71 -1.12 -10.52
C SER A 301 16.65 -1.46 -9.49
N LEU A 302 15.42 -1.03 -9.79
CA LEU A 302 14.23 -1.36 -9.02
C LEU A 302 13.30 -2.16 -9.93
N ARG A 303 12.88 -3.33 -9.46
CA ARG A 303 11.92 -4.18 -10.17
C ARG A 303 10.69 -4.39 -9.31
N GLN A 304 9.54 -3.91 -9.76
CA GLN A 304 8.27 -4.14 -9.07
C GLN A 304 7.91 -5.64 -9.12
N ILE A 305 7.45 -6.16 -7.97
CA ILE A 305 6.96 -7.54 -7.79
C ILE A 305 5.45 -7.53 -7.65
N THR A 306 4.95 -6.78 -6.67
CA THR A 306 3.52 -6.57 -6.45
C THR A 306 3.22 -5.10 -6.20
N ARG A 307 1.96 -4.73 -6.46
CA ARG A 307 1.40 -3.43 -6.13
C ARG A 307 0.00 -3.62 -5.54
N THR A 308 -0.25 -2.96 -4.41
CA THR A 308 -1.59 -2.88 -3.80
C THR A 308 -2.03 -1.43 -3.79
N VAL A 309 -3.22 -1.15 -4.34
CA VAL A 309 -3.79 0.19 -4.43
C VAL A 309 -4.99 0.30 -3.48
N GLY A 310 -4.88 1.22 -2.53
CA GLY A 310 -5.96 1.60 -1.61
C GLY A 310 -6.76 2.80 -2.12
N VAL A 311 -7.48 3.46 -1.21
CA VAL A 311 -8.20 4.70 -1.54
C VAL A 311 -7.26 5.90 -1.63
N ASP A 312 -6.19 5.95 -0.85
CA ASP A 312 -5.27 7.08 -0.76
C ASP A 312 -3.80 6.63 -0.70
N ARG A 313 -3.53 5.34 -0.92
CA ARG A 313 -2.20 4.76 -0.79
C ARG A 313 -1.88 3.77 -1.89
N VAL A 314 -0.61 3.73 -2.28
CA VAL A 314 -0.02 2.69 -3.10
C VAL A 314 1.05 1.99 -2.27
N VAL A 315 1.01 0.66 -2.23
CA VAL A 315 2.04 -0.17 -1.59
C VAL A 315 2.74 -0.97 -2.68
N ASP A 316 4.00 -0.65 -2.93
CA ASP A 316 4.86 -1.35 -3.88
C ASP A 316 5.82 -2.28 -3.14
N GLU A 317 5.82 -3.54 -3.53
CA GLU A 317 6.88 -4.50 -3.21
C GLU A 317 7.83 -4.58 -4.39
N MET A 318 9.11 -4.33 -4.17
CA MET A 318 10.10 -4.28 -5.24
C MET A 318 11.39 -4.99 -4.84
N ILE A 319 12.15 -5.45 -5.82
CA ILE A 319 13.53 -5.88 -5.62
C ILE A 319 14.46 -4.73 -6.02
N CYS A 320 15.24 -4.28 -5.04
CA CYS A 320 16.31 -3.32 -5.23
C CYS A 320 17.63 -4.07 -5.46
N ARG A 321 18.32 -3.75 -6.56
CA ARG A 321 19.64 -4.29 -6.86
C ARG A 321 20.62 -3.19 -7.20
N PHE A 322 21.83 -3.28 -6.68
CA PHE A 322 22.94 -2.44 -7.10
C PHE A 322 24.27 -3.09 -6.75
N GLU A 323 25.34 -2.56 -7.33
CA GLU A 323 26.71 -2.79 -6.89
C GLU A 323 27.17 -1.56 -6.12
N HIS A 324 27.74 -1.76 -4.92
CA HIS A 324 28.13 -0.69 -4.01
C HIS A 324 29.43 -0.01 -4.47
N THR A 325 29.36 0.72 -5.59
CA THR A 325 30.47 1.43 -6.25
C THR A 325 30.55 2.92 -5.88
N THR A 326 29.48 3.46 -5.30
CA THR A 326 29.38 4.82 -4.75
C THR A 326 28.78 4.75 -3.34
N GLU A 327 28.98 5.78 -2.52
CA GLU A 327 28.29 5.86 -1.23
C GLU A 327 26.78 6.00 -1.48
N VAL A 328 25.98 5.13 -0.87
CA VAL A 328 24.51 5.09 -1.00
C VAL A 328 23.89 5.63 0.28
N SER A 329 24.00 6.94 0.51
CA SER A 329 23.75 7.57 1.81
C SER A 329 22.36 7.31 2.40
N TRP A 330 21.35 7.08 1.57
CA TRP A 330 20.00 6.77 2.03
C TRP A 330 19.85 5.33 2.59
N MET A 331 20.64 4.37 2.11
CA MET A 331 20.60 2.96 2.56
C MET A 331 21.78 2.57 3.46
N LEU A 332 22.95 3.17 3.24
CA LEU A 332 24.23 2.86 3.87
C LEU A 332 24.97 4.15 4.29
N PRO A 333 24.37 4.99 5.15
CA PRO A 333 24.96 6.27 5.53
C PRO A 333 26.35 6.09 6.14
N GLY A 334 27.37 6.73 5.57
CA GLY A 334 28.75 6.70 6.05
C GLY A 334 29.55 5.43 5.70
N VAL A 335 28.97 4.48 4.95
CA VAL A 335 29.69 3.28 4.51
C VAL A 335 30.32 3.54 3.14
N LYS A 336 31.65 3.41 3.07
CA LYS A 336 32.39 3.58 1.81
C LYS A 336 32.06 2.47 0.80
N PRO A 337 32.18 2.74 -0.51
CA PRO A 337 32.00 1.73 -1.56
C PRO A 337 32.78 0.44 -1.27
N THR A 338 32.10 -0.69 -1.34
CA THR A 338 32.71 -2.02 -1.08
C THR A 338 32.85 -2.87 -2.34
N GLY A 339 32.29 -2.43 -3.47
CA GLY A 339 32.25 -3.20 -4.72
C GLY A 339 31.39 -4.46 -4.65
N ARG A 340 30.65 -4.66 -3.55
CA ARG A 340 29.77 -5.83 -3.39
C ARG A 340 28.39 -5.55 -3.97
N LYS A 341 27.75 -6.63 -4.43
CA LYS A 341 26.37 -6.57 -4.90
C LYS A 341 25.41 -6.66 -3.73
N VAL A 342 24.31 -5.90 -3.84
CA VAL A 342 23.16 -5.96 -2.95
C VAL A 342 21.95 -6.35 -3.78
N GLU A 343 21.20 -7.33 -3.30
CA GLU A 343 19.85 -7.67 -3.76
C GLU A 343 18.95 -7.76 -2.52
N ILE A 344 17.93 -6.91 -2.45
CA ILE A 344 17.07 -6.82 -1.27
C ILE A 344 15.62 -6.49 -1.66
N PRO A 345 14.62 -7.17 -1.08
CA PRO A 345 13.24 -6.71 -1.14
C PRO A 345 13.09 -5.38 -0.41
N ILE A 346 12.38 -4.45 -1.04
CA ILE A 346 11.96 -3.19 -0.43
C ILE A 346 10.45 -3.06 -0.53
N VAL A 347 9.83 -2.42 0.46
CA VAL A 347 8.41 -2.06 0.45
C VAL A 347 8.27 -0.56 0.55
N ILE A 348 7.60 0.06 -0.41
CA ILE A 348 7.30 1.49 -0.41
C ILE A 348 5.81 1.67 -0.15
N ILE A 349 5.47 2.41 0.90
CA ILE A 349 4.10 2.83 1.20
C ILE A 349 4.00 4.32 0.88
N ALA A 350 3.41 4.64 -0.27
CA ALA A 350 3.17 6.01 -0.71
C ALA A 350 1.73 6.42 -0.36
N CYS A 351 1.57 7.52 0.38
CA CYS A 351 0.27 8.16 0.62
C CYS A 351 0.10 9.30 -0.35
N ILE A 352 -1.07 9.40 -0.96
CA ILE A 352 -1.45 10.41 -1.95
C ILE A 352 -2.63 11.18 -1.41
N LYS A 353 -2.54 12.51 -1.49
CA LYS A 353 -3.55 13.45 -1.04
C LYS A 353 -3.74 14.52 -2.09
N ALA A 354 -4.99 14.82 -2.45
CA ALA A 354 -5.31 15.86 -3.43
C ALA A 354 -4.50 15.77 -4.73
N GLY A 355 -4.34 14.55 -5.27
CA GLY A 355 -3.62 14.31 -6.51
C GLY A 355 -2.08 14.38 -6.41
N LYS A 356 -1.51 14.50 -5.21
CA LYS A 356 -0.06 14.60 -4.99
C LYS A 356 0.44 13.66 -3.90
N VAL A 357 1.72 13.28 -3.98
CA VAL A 357 2.35 12.44 -2.95
C VAL A 357 2.51 13.24 -1.65
N LEU A 358 1.96 12.70 -0.57
CA LEU A 358 2.02 13.25 0.80
C LEU A 358 3.15 12.62 1.59
N THR A 359 3.18 11.29 1.68
CA THR A 359 4.21 10.58 2.44
C THR A 359 4.78 9.40 1.69
N GLU A 360 6.06 9.10 1.91
CA GLU A 360 6.67 7.83 1.51
C GLU A 360 7.34 7.18 2.72
N HIS A 361 6.96 5.94 3.02
CA HIS A 361 7.67 5.10 3.97
C HIS A 361 8.31 3.94 3.23
N VAL A 362 9.63 3.81 3.33
CA VAL A 362 10.40 2.80 2.62
C VAL A 362 11.03 1.84 3.62
N TYR A 363 10.64 0.57 3.54
CA TYR A 363 11.10 -0.51 4.41
C TYR A 363 12.04 -1.44 3.64
N TRP A 364 13.07 -1.94 4.33
CA TRP A 364 13.90 -3.07 3.90
C TRP A 364 14.56 -3.71 5.11
N ASP A 365 15.15 -4.89 4.95
CA ASP A 365 15.94 -5.52 6.00
C ASP A 365 17.40 -5.05 5.95
N GLN A 366 17.76 -4.17 6.90
CA GLN A 366 19.11 -3.62 6.98
C GLN A 366 20.16 -4.66 7.41
N ALA A 367 19.79 -5.70 8.17
CA ALA A 367 20.75 -6.75 8.54
C ALA A 367 21.18 -7.53 7.30
N SER A 368 20.23 -7.88 6.43
CA SER A 368 20.51 -8.52 5.14
C SER A 368 21.41 -7.65 4.24
N VAL A 369 21.18 -6.32 4.20
CA VAL A 369 22.05 -5.39 3.45
C VAL A 369 23.46 -5.37 4.03
N LEU A 370 23.62 -5.19 5.34
CA LEU A 370 24.93 -5.14 6.00
C LEU A 370 25.72 -6.46 5.86
N LYS A 371 25.03 -7.61 5.88
CA LYS A 371 25.61 -8.93 5.62
C LYS A 371 26.18 -9.01 4.20
N GLN A 372 25.41 -8.58 3.20
CA GLN A 372 25.84 -8.57 1.80
C GLN A 372 27.04 -7.64 1.57
N ILE A 373 27.02 -6.47 2.20
CA ILE A 373 28.10 -5.48 2.14
C ILE A 373 29.36 -5.94 2.91
N GLY A 374 29.22 -6.86 3.86
CA GLY A 374 30.34 -7.49 4.56
C GLY A 374 31.02 -6.61 5.60
N VAL A 375 30.28 -5.68 6.19
CA VAL A 375 30.77 -4.75 7.23
C VAL A 375 30.49 -5.24 8.65
N VAL A 376 29.64 -6.26 8.79
CA VAL A 376 29.30 -6.91 10.07
C VAL A 376 29.41 -8.42 9.89
N ASP A 377 30.01 -9.10 10.87
CA ASP A 377 30.04 -10.56 10.93
C ASP A 377 28.71 -11.09 11.47
N PHE A 378 27.96 -11.78 10.62
CA PHE A 378 26.69 -12.42 10.96
C PHE A 378 26.82 -13.93 11.15
N THR A 379 28.04 -14.46 11.30
CA THR A 379 28.27 -15.90 11.51
C THR A 379 27.47 -16.41 12.70
N GLY A 380 26.67 -17.46 12.48
CA GLY A 380 25.82 -18.07 13.50
C GLY A 380 24.52 -17.31 13.83
N LEU A 381 24.26 -16.16 13.19
CA LEU A 381 23.01 -15.41 13.36
C LEU A 381 21.99 -15.77 12.26
N PRO A 382 20.68 -15.77 12.57
CA PRO A 382 19.62 -16.14 11.63
C PRO A 382 19.28 -14.98 10.68
N VAL A 383 20.26 -14.54 9.88
CA VAL A 383 20.11 -13.41 8.96
C VAL A 383 20.28 -13.90 7.52
N ALA A 384 19.28 -13.65 6.68
CA ALA A 384 19.34 -13.94 5.25
C ALA A 384 20.26 -12.93 4.53
N GLY A 385 20.77 -13.31 3.36
CA GLY A 385 21.41 -12.41 2.41
C GLY A 385 20.53 -12.24 1.15
N PRO A 386 21.12 -12.33 -0.06
CA PRO A 386 20.39 -12.13 -1.31
C PRO A 386 19.34 -13.22 -1.56
N GLU A 387 19.43 -14.37 -0.87
CA GLU A 387 18.44 -15.44 -0.94
C GLU A 387 17.02 -14.98 -0.55
N SER A 388 16.91 -13.92 0.27
CA SER A 388 15.62 -13.28 0.58
C SER A 388 14.97 -12.66 -0.66
N ALA A 389 15.75 -11.96 -1.48
CA ALA A 389 15.30 -11.39 -2.75
C ALA A 389 14.91 -12.49 -3.73
N TRP A 390 15.78 -13.48 -3.94
CA TRP A 390 15.53 -14.56 -4.88
C TRP A 390 14.23 -15.30 -4.57
N LYS A 391 13.96 -15.57 -3.29
CA LYS A 391 12.76 -16.27 -2.86
C LYS A 391 11.46 -15.49 -3.06
N VAL A 392 11.51 -14.16 -2.94
CA VAL A 392 10.38 -13.28 -3.28
C VAL A 392 10.11 -13.31 -4.79
N GLU A 393 11.16 -13.32 -5.62
CA GLU A 393 11.02 -13.35 -7.07
C GLU A 393 10.56 -14.70 -7.62
N ASP A 394 11.08 -15.78 -7.04
CA ASP A 394 10.77 -17.16 -7.37
C ASP A 394 10.76 -17.98 -6.09
N ARG A 395 9.57 -18.43 -5.70
CA ARG A 395 9.36 -19.20 -4.46
C ARG A 395 10.16 -20.51 -4.41
N GLU A 396 10.54 -21.07 -5.57
CA GLU A 396 11.29 -22.33 -5.69
C GLU A 396 12.82 -22.12 -5.72
N SER A 397 13.29 -20.87 -5.82
CA SER A 397 14.73 -20.56 -5.96
C SER A 397 15.57 -20.90 -4.73
N VAL A 398 14.94 -20.92 -3.55
CA VAL A 398 15.60 -21.15 -2.25
C VAL A 398 14.71 -22.03 -1.40
N ALA A 399 15.23 -23.16 -0.94
CA ALA A 399 14.51 -24.07 -0.05
C ALA A 399 13.92 -23.37 1.18
N GLY A 400 12.72 -23.79 1.60
CA GLY A 400 12.12 -23.38 2.87
C GLY A 400 12.95 -23.78 4.07
N ASN A 401 12.83 -23.01 5.16
CA ASN A 401 13.13 -23.48 6.51
C ASN A 401 14.57 -23.93 6.79
N SER A 402 15.54 -23.61 5.92
CA SER A 402 16.96 -23.98 6.10
C SER A 402 17.61 -23.42 7.38
N MET A 403 17.02 -22.39 8.00
CA MET A 403 17.48 -21.83 9.27
C MET A 403 16.82 -22.48 10.51
N LEU A 404 15.79 -23.32 10.32
CA LEU A 404 15.15 -24.07 11.41
C LEU A 404 15.92 -25.38 11.65
N ARG A 405 16.42 -25.56 12.86
CA ARG A 405 17.09 -26.82 13.25
C ARG A 405 16.07 -27.96 13.31
N GLY A 406 16.40 -29.12 12.73
CA GLY A 406 15.57 -30.32 12.77
C GLY A 406 14.40 -30.35 11.77
N TRP A 407 14.29 -29.38 10.86
CA TRP A 407 13.20 -29.34 9.87
C TRP A 407 13.20 -30.58 8.95
N ASP A 408 14.36 -30.95 8.43
CA ASP A 408 14.51 -32.08 7.50
C ASP A 408 14.38 -33.47 8.16
N GLU A 409 14.47 -33.54 9.50
CA GLU A 409 14.35 -34.81 10.26
C GLU A 409 12.90 -35.31 10.35
N THR A 410 11.93 -34.48 10.00
CA THR A 410 10.51 -34.85 10.00
C THR A 410 10.02 -35.44 8.69
N LEU A 411 10.74 -35.20 7.58
CA LEU A 411 10.42 -35.71 6.23
C LEU A 411 10.97 -37.11 5.95
N THR A 412 11.66 -37.72 6.91
CA THR A 412 12.18 -39.10 6.80
C THR A 412 11.38 -40.10 7.64
N ASN A 413 10.41 -39.63 8.43
CA ASN A 413 9.59 -40.47 9.32
C ASN A 413 8.15 -40.68 8.82
N ASP A 414 7.74 -40.08 7.71
CA ASP A 414 6.48 -40.36 7.03
C ASP A 414 6.61 -41.52 6.04
N GLY A 415 6.89 -42.71 6.59
CA GLY A 415 6.23 -43.98 6.25
C GLY A 415 5.96 -44.38 4.79
N SER A 416 6.66 -43.86 3.77
CA SER A 416 6.59 -44.41 2.43
C SER A 416 7.54 -45.60 2.33
N ALA A 417 6.99 -46.77 2.69
CA ALA A 417 7.57 -48.05 2.32
C ALA A 417 7.64 -48.13 0.79
N THR A 418 8.79 -47.76 0.22
CA THR A 418 9.16 -48.22 -1.12
C THR A 418 9.48 -49.70 -1.00
N ALA A 419 8.54 -50.51 -1.47
CA ALA A 419 8.69 -51.94 -1.64
C ALA A 419 10.00 -52.20 -2.40
N THR A 420 10.91 -52.90 -1.74
CA THR A 420 12.02 -53.58 -2.40
C THR A 420 11.41 -54.70 -3.23
N GLU A 421 11.27 -54.47 -4.55
CA GLU A 421 11.04 -55.56 -5.49
C GLU A 421 12.29 -56.46 -5.45
N GLY A 422 12.11 -57.63 -4.85
CA GLY A 422 13.08 -58.71 -4.92
C GLY A 422 13.22 -59.20 -6.35
N VAL A 423 14.40 -59.03 -6.91
CA VAL A 423 14.85 -59.81 -8.06
C VAL A 423 15.08 -61.23 -7.56
N ALA A 424 14.14 -62.12 -7.87
CA ALA A 424 14.30 -63.55 -7.68
C ALA A 424 15.19 -64.08 -8.80
N ASP A 425 16.43 -64.42 -8.45
CA ASP A 425 17.31 -65.21 -9.31
C ASP A 425 16.79 -66.65 -9.38
N ALA A 426 16.40 -67.06 -10.59
CA ALA A 426 16.22 -68.44 -10.94
C ALA A 426 17.60 -69.07 -11.15
N GLU A 427 18.03 -69.89 -10.22
CA GLU A 427 18.56 -71.24 -10.46
C GLU A 427 19.07 -71.82 -9.15
N GLY A 428 18.29 -72.76 -8.60
CA GLY A 428 18.75 -73.62 -7.53
C GLY A 428 19.83 -74.55 -8.03
N ARG A 429 20.94 -74.63 -7.29
CA ARG A 429 21.75 -75.84 -7.14
C ARG A 429 22.56 -75.77 -5.84
N SER A 430 22.21 -76.65 -4.92
CA SER A 430 23.06 -77.00 -3.77
C SER A 430 24.26 -77.83 -4.23
N LEU A 431 25.43 -77.61 -3.64
CA LEU A 431 26.15 -78.57 -2.79
C LEU A 431 27.60 -78.14 -2.58
N GLN A 432 28.03 -78.28 -1.31
CA GLN A 432 29.36 -78.18 -0.71
C GLN A 432 29.92 -76.79 -0.39
#